data_AF-A0A955PA15-F1
#
_entry.id   AF-A0A955PA15-F1
#
_cell.length_a   1.000
_cell.length_b   1.000
_cell.length_c   1.000
_cell.angle_alpha   90.00
_cell.angle_beta   90.00
_cell.angle_gamma   90.00
#
_symmetry.space_group_name_H-M   'P 1'
#
loop_
_entity.id
_entity.type
_entity.pdbx_description
1 polymer ?
#
loop_
_entity_poly.entity_id
_entity_poly.type
_entity_poly.pdbx_seq_one_letter_code
_entity_poly.pdbx_strand_id
1 'polypeptide(L)'
;MSFDIFLQHFVNGESAEADRRDVLDVLATVDYDGPDKYGSYHVAFPDGVVVEFDASGLESEESFTGCAFCRCGFGDDLVKFIFDVARAGDMVIMVPMEPAPMFLISEDQKAGVPPDLLENFQPILVRSPDEIADAIQLGFEQWAAYRERCLHRSEEDGEG
;
A
#
# COMPACT_ATOMS: atom_id res chain seq x y z
N MET A 1 14.89 -1.41 3.40
CA MET A 1 14.23 -1.22 2.09
C MET A 1 12.83 -0.81 2.41
N SER A 2 12.19 -0.38 1.35
CA SER A 2 10.90 0.22 1.33
C SER A 2 10.17 -0.48 0.19
N PHE A 3 9.00 -1.05 0.44
CA PHE A 3 8.22 -1.70 -0.60
C PHE A 3 7.07 -0.77 -0.98
N ASP A 4 6.57 -0.95 -2.19
CA ASP A 4 5.45 -0.16 -2.67
C ASP A 4 4.17 -0.97 -2.46
N ILE A 5 3.11 -0.30 -2.02
CA ILE A 5 1.79 -0.90 -1.86
C ILE A 5 0.85 -0.17 -2.78
N PHE A 6 0.17 -0.90 -3.66
CA PHE A 6 -0.75 -0.32 -4.65
C PHE A 6 -2.19 -0.57 -4.22
N LEU A 7 -3.01 0.48 -4.25
CA LEU A 7 -4.44 0.38 -4.03
C LEU A 7 -5.15 0.75 -5.32
N GLN A 8 -6.14 -0.05 -5.70
CA GLN A 8 -6.92 0.23 -6.90
C GLN A 8 -8.37 -0.21 -6.75
N HIS A 9 -9.29 0.63 -7.21
CA HIS A 9 -10.70 0.29 -7.33
C HIS A 9 -10.97 -0.36 -8.70
N PHE A 10 -11.74 -1.45 -8.69
CA PHE A 10 -12.07 -2.20 -9.89
C PHE A 10 -13.57 -2.46 -9.99
N VAL A 11 -14.13 -2.32 -11.18
CA VAL A 11 -15.50 -2.67 -11.52
C VAL A 11 -15.51 -3.42 -12.85
N ASN A 12 -16.13 -4.61 -12.88
CA ASN A 12 -16.26 -5.44 -14.09
C ASN A 12 -14.93 -5.75 -14.81
N GLY A 13 -13.83 -5.89 -14.08
CA GLY A 13 -12.51 -6.19 -14.65
C GLY A 13 -11.76 -4.99 -15.20
N GLU A 14 -12.19 -3.76 -14.90
CA GLU A 14 -11.53 -2.53 -15.29
C GLU A 14 -11.30 -1.61 -14.09
N SER A 15 -10.24 -0.79 -14.15
CA SER A 15 -10.02 0.28 -13.18
C SER A 15 -11.18 1.27 -13.22
N ALA A 16 -11.69 1.65 -12.05
CA ALA A 16 -12.87 2.51 -11.93
C ALA A 16 -12.62 3.65 -10.94
N GLU A 17 -13.48 4.69 -10.97
CA GLU A 17 -13.38 5.82 -10.05
C GLU A 17 -13.66 5.38 -8.61
N ALA A 18 -12.73 5.72 -7.71
CA ALA A 18 -12.85 5.56 -6.28
C ALA A 18 -13.48 6.81 -5.64
N ASP A 19 -14.08 6.67 -4.45
CA ASP A 19 -14.62 7.82 -3.72
C ASP A 19 -13.50 8.70 -3.14
N ARG A 20 -13.22 9.79 -3.86
CA ARG A 20 -12.19 10.78 -3.50
C ARG A 20 -12.47 11.45 -2.16
N ARG A 21 -13.74 11.70 -1.85
CA ARG A 21 -14.11 12.46 -0.67
C ARG A 21 -13.82 11.66 0.59
N ASP A 22 -14.21 10.40 0.59
CA ASP A 22 -14.00 9.52 1.74
C ASP A 22 -12.50 9.26 1.96
N VAL A 23 -11.71 9.14 0.88
CA VAL A 23 -10.25 9.02 0.97
C VAL A 23 -9.60 10.31 1.49
N LEU A 24 -10.06 11.49 1.06
CA LEU A 24 -9.61 12.77 1.61
C LEU A 24 -9.94 12.92 3.10
N ASP A 25 -11.11 12.46 3.53
CA ASP A 25 -11.49 12.46 4.94
C ASP A 25 -10.55 11.57 5.77
N VAL A 26 -10.08 10.43 5.23
CA VAL A 26 -9.04 9.60 5.86
C VAL A 26 -7.69 10.32 5.89
N LEU A 27 -7.25 10.90 4.78
CA LEU A 27 -5.99 11.65 4.71
C LEU A 27 -5.95 12.81 5.72
N ALA A 28 -7.08 13.48 5.96
CA ALA A 28 -7.20 14.54 6.96
C ALA A 28 -7.03 14.08 8.42
N THR A 29 -6.95 12.77 8.70
CA THR A 29 -6.74 12.22 10.05
C THR A 29 -5.27 12.09 10.46
N VAL A 30 -4.34 12.33 9.53
CA VAL A 30 -2.89 12.17 9.73
C VAL A 30 -2.15 13.47 9.42
N ASP A 31 -0.89 13.57 9.85
CA ASP A 31 -0.04 14.69 9.49
C ASP A 31 0.52 14.47 8.08
N TYR A 32 0.33 15.44 7.19
CA TYR A 32 0.83 15.36 5.83
C TYR A 32 1.23 16.72 5.24
N ASP A 33 2.14 16.67 4.27
CA ASP A 33 2.49 17.78 3.38
C ASP A 33 2.18 17.39 1.93
N GLY A 34 1.61 18.30 1.15
CA GLY A 34 1.20 18.06 -0.24
C GLY A 34 -0.25 18.46 -0.57
N PRO A 35 -0.74 18.11 -1.77
CA PRO A 35 0.00 17.38 -2.80
C PRO A 35 1.09 18.24 -3.45
N ASP A 36 2.17 17.61 -3.90
CA ASP A 36 3.14 18.25 -4.78
C ASP A 36 2.60 18.34 -6.24
N LYS A 37 3.43 18.82 -7.17
CA LYS A 37 3.04 18.97 -8.58
C LYS A 37 2.77 17.65 -9.32
N TYR A 38 3.09 16.51 -8.71
CA TYR A 38 2.85 15.18 -9.25
C TYR A 38 1.67 14.48 -8.55
N GLY A 39 1.02 15.13 -7.57
CA GLY A 39 -0.07 14.50 -6.81
C GLY A 39 0.40 13.62 -5.65
N SER A 40 1.67 13.74 -5.26
CA SER A 40 2.25 13.01 -4.13
C SER A 40 2.17 13.80 -2.83
N TYR A 41 1.91 13.09 -1.73
CA TYR A 41 1.93 13.60 -0.37
C TYR A 41 3.07 12.95 0.42
N HIS A 42 3.60 13.66 1.41
CA HIS A 42 4.44 13.05 2.45
C HIS A 42 3.61 12.91 3.70
N VAL A 43 3.30 11.67 4.10
CA VAL A 43 2.47 11.36 5.26
C VAL A 43 3.36 10.89 6.40
N ALA A 44 3.22 11.51 7.57
CA ALA A 44 4.00 11.22 8.76
C ALA A 44 3.11 10.61 9.86
N PHE A 45 3.62 9.56 10.50
CA PHE A 45 2.92 8.83 11.56
C PHE A 45 3.57 9.03 12.94
N PRO A 46 2.80 8.89 14.04
CA PRO A 46 3.30 9.09 15.41
C PRO A 46 4.49 8.20 15.80
N ASP A 47 4.60 7.01 15.22
CA ASP A 47 5.71 6.07 15.40
C ASP A 47 7.01 6.50 14.67
N GLY A 48 6.96 7.62 13.93
CA GLY A 48 8.08 8.18 13.17
C GLY A 48 8.22 7.61 11.76
N VAL A 49 7.32 6.73 11.32
CA VAL A 49 7.26 6.29 9.92
C VAL A 49 6.81 7.46 9.06
N VAL A 50 7.48 7.63 7.92
CA VAL A 50 7.10 8.61 6.88
C VAL A 50 7.03 7.87 5.56
N VAL A 51 5.97 8.12 4.79
CA VAL A 51 5.72 7.47 3.50
C VAL A 51 5.40 8.51 2.43
N GLU A 52 5.80 8.21 1.20
CA GLU A 52 5.33 8.94 0.04
C GLU A 52 4.00 8.31 -0.40
N PHE A 53 2.93 9.11 -0.44
CA PHE A 53 1.60 8.67 -0.85
C PHE A 53 1.30 9.31 -2.21
N ASP A 54 1.45 8.55 -3.30
CA ASP A 54 1.05 8.99 -4.64
C ASP A 54 -0.44 8.76 -4.80
N ALA A 55 -1.20 9.86 -4.81
CA ALA A 55 -2.63 9.84 -5.05
C ALA A 55 -2.96 10.86 -6.14
N SER A 56 -2.30 10.69 -7.28
CA SER A 56 -2.60 11.42 -8.52
C SER A 56 -4.09 11.44 -8.80
N GLY A 57 -4.62 12.64 -9.00
CA GLY A 57 -6.05 12.81 -9.16
C GLY A 57 -6.84 12.69 -7.87
N LEU A 58 -6.31 12.83 -6.66
CA LEU A 58 -7.16 12.85 -5.46
C LEU A 58 -7.89 14.20 -5.25
N GLU A 59 -7.17 15.31 -5.42
CA GLU A 59 -7.68 16.69 -5.22
C GLU A 59 -7.98 17.48 -6.52
N SER A 60 -7.74 16.88 -7.70
CA SER A 60 -7.86 17.59 -8.99
C SER A 60 -9.24 17.37 -9.66
N GLU A 61 -9.39 17.71 -10.94
CA GLU A 61 -10.55 17.30 -11.75
C GLU A 61 -10.30 15.99 -12.53
N GLU A 62 -9.11 15.41 -12.40
CA GLU A 62 -8.73 14.16 -13.09
C GLU A 62 -9.35 12.92 -12.42
N SER A 63 -9.37 11.79 -13.12
CA SER A 63 -9.94 10.56 -12.55
C SER A 63 -9.07 10.01 -11.42
N PHE A 64 -9.69 9.62 -10.31
CA PHE A 64 -9.03 8.95 -9.19
C PHE A 64 -9.44 7.49 -9.17
N THR A 65 -8.55 6.58 -9.55
CA THR A 65 -8.86 5.14 -9.58
C THR A 65 -8.12 4.34 -8.52
N GLY A 66 -7.19 4.97 -7.80
CA GLY A 66 -6.24 4.28 -6.95
C GLY A 66 -5.13 5.19 -6.48
N CYS A 67 -4.26 4.64 -5.65
CA CYS A 67 -3.11 5.33 -5.08
C CYS A 67 -1.98 4.33 -4.79
N ALA A 68 -0.78 4.83 -4.58
CA ALA A 68 0.36 4.02 -4.17
C ALA A 68 0.99 4.61 -2.90
N PHE A 69 1.38 3.71 -2.01
CA PHE A 69 2.29 4.05 -0.92
C PHE A 69 3.67 3.63 -1.36
N CYS A 70 4.49 4.63 -1.68
CA CYS A 70 5.83 4.44 -2.15
C CYS A 70 6.80 4.46 -0.98
N ARG A 71 7.76 3.55 -1.06
CA ARG A 71 8.81 3.44 -0.06
C ARG A 71 8.28 3.26 1.37
N CYS A 72 7.31 2.37 1.55
CA CYS A 72 6.78 2.05 2.88
C CYS A 72 7.85 1.46 3.80
N GLY A 73 7.98 2.05 5.00
CA GLY A 73 8.43 1.31 6.17
C GLY A 73 7.36 0.29 6.62
N PHE A 74 7.51 -0.20 7.85
CA PHE A 74 6.48 -1.02 8.49
C PHE A 74 6.19 -0.45 9.88
N GLY A 75 4.93 -0.19 10.16
CA GLY A 75 4.45 0.40 11.41
C GLY A 75 2.93 0.28 11.49
N ASP A 76 2.41 0.09 12.70
CA ASP A 76 0.99 -0.21 12.92
C ASP A 76 0.09 0.93 12.42
N ASP A 77 0.51 2.18 12.63
CA ASP A 77 -0.22 3.37 12.19
C ASP A 77 -0.29 3.47 10.66
N LEU A 78 0.79 3.11 9.95
CA LEU A 78 0.80 3.05 8.50
C LEU A 78 -0.13 1.94 7.98
N VAL A 79 -0.07 0.73 8.56
CA VAL A 79 -0.93 -0.39 8.11
C VAL A 79 -2.40 -0.04 8.34
N LYS A 80 -2.72 0.57 9.48
CA LYS A 80 -4.06 1.09 9.76
C LYS A 80 -4.49 2.12 8.72
N PHE A 81 -3.63 3.08 8.39
CA PHE A 81 -3.93 4.10 7.40
C PHE A 81 -4.20 3.50 6.01
N ILE A 82 -3.38 2.54 5.59
CA ILE A 82 -3.56 1.81 4.32
C ILE A 82 -4.92 1.10 4.29
N PHE A 83 -5.28 0.41 5.38
CA PHE A 83 -6.58 -0.27 5.50
C PHE A 83 -7.75 0.73 5.41
N ASP A 84 -7.64 1.87 6.10
CA ASP A 84 -8.68 2.90 6.10
C ASP A 84 -8.84 3.55 4.72
N VAL A 85 -7.74 3.84 4.02
CA VAL A 85 -7.78 4.35 2.64
C VAL A 85 -8.40 3.32 1.70
N ALA A 86 -8.00 2.05 1.80
CA ALA A 86 -8.56 0.98 0.96
C ALA A 86 -10.07 0.83 1.19
N ARG A 87 -10.51 0.92 2.44
CA ARG A 87 -11.92 0.87 2.80
C ARG A 87 -12.69 2.07 2.28
N ALA A 88 -12.15 3.28 2.44
CA ALA A 88 -12.80 4.52 2.02
C ALA A 88 -12.98 4.59 0.50
N GLY A 89 -12.01 4.12 -0.27
CA GLY A 89 -12.08 4.12 -1.74
C GLY A 89 -12.62 2.83 -2.37
N ASP A 90 -13.09 1.87 -1.57
CA ASP A 90 -13.44 0.51 -2.03
C ASP A 90 -12.34 -0.13 -2.91
N MET A 91 -11.09 0.02 -2.50
CA MET A 91 -9.92 -0.44 -3.24
C MET A 91 -9.43 -1.78 -2.73
N VAL A 92 -8.90 -2.62 -3.64
CA VAL A 92 -8.07 -3.77 -3.26
C VAL A 92 -6.65 -3.32 -2.99
N ILE A 93 -5.93 -4.00 -2.10
CA ILE A 93 -4.54 -3.70 -1.77
C ILE A 93 -3.65 -4.76 -2.42
N MET A 94 -2.72 -4.37 -3.27
CA MET A 94 -1.79 -5.25 -3.96
C MET A 94 -0.38 -5.01 -3.44
N VAL A 95 0.26 -6.08 -2.95
CA VAL A 95 1.65 -6.02 -2.47
C VAL A 95 2.54 -6.84 -3.40
N PRO A 96 3.45 -6.22 -4.16
CA PRO A 96 4.32 -6.88 -5.13
C PRO A 96 5.51 -7.58 -4.43
N MET A 97 5.20 -8.53 -3.55
CA MET A 97 6.16 -9.42 -2.89
C MET A 97 5.90 -10.87 -3.28
N GLU A 98 6.70 -11.82 -2.79
CA GLU A 98 6.50 -13.25 -3.07
C GLU A 98 6.25 -14.06 -1.79
N PRO A 99 5.12 -14.78 -1.66
CA PRO A 99 3.98 -14.77 -2.58
C PRO A 99 3.35 -13.37 -2.68
N ALA A 100 2.67 -13.04 -3.79
CA ALA A 100 2.06 -11.72 -4.02
C ALA A 100 0.63 -11.64 -3.47
N PRO A 101 0.38 -11.11 -2.25
CA PRO A 101 -0.96 -11.02 -1.73
C PRO A 101 -1.73 -9.86 -2.37
N MET A 102 -3.03 -10.09 -2.56
CA MET A 102 -4.02 -9.05 -2.82
C MET A 102 -5.04 -9.07 -1.69
N PHE A 103 -5.09 -8.03 -0.87
CA PHE A 103 -6.05 -7.94 0.21
C PHE A 103 -7.36 -7.33 -0.28
N LEU A 104 -8.46 -8.01 0.04
CA LEU A 104 -9.82 -7.57 -0.24
C LEU A 104 -10.45 -7.08 1.07
N ILE A 105 -11.05 -5.89 1.06
CA ILE A 105 -11.79 -5.31 2.19
C ILE A 105 -13.24 -5.83 2.23
N SER A 106 -13.77 -6.27 1.08
CA SER A 106 -15.08 -6.91 0.97
C SER A 106 -15.03 -8.12 0.03
N GLU A 107 -15.96 -9.07 0.22
CA GLU A 107 -16.05 -10.25 -0.68
C GLU A 107 -16.46 -9.86 -2.11
N ASP A 108 -17.24 -8.80 -2.24
CA ASP A 108 -17.77 -8.32 -3.52
C ASP A 108 -16.66 -7.77 -4.43
N GLN A 109 -15.59 -7.21 -3.85
CA GLN A 109 -14.44 -6.70 -4.61
C GLN A 109 -13.84 -7.75 -5.54
N LYS A 110 -13.83 -9.03 -5.15
CA LYS A 110 -13.25 -10.11 -5.97
C LYS A 110 -13.91 -10.21 -7.35
N ALA A 111 -15.21 -9.92 -7.45
CA ALA A 111 -15.93 -9.98 -8.72
C ALA A 111 -15.55 -8.83 -9.67
N GLY A 112 -15.04 -7.72 -9.12
CA GLY A 112 -14.56 -6.58 -9.90
C GLY A 112 -13.14 -6.74 -10.43
N VAL A 113 -12.31 -7.59 -9.79
CA VAL A 113 -10.89 -7.73 -10.13
C VAL A 113 -10.68 -8.42 -11.50
N PRO A 114 -9.80 -7.88 -12.37
CA PRO A 114 -9.39 -8.52 -13.61
C PRO A 114 -8.88 -9.97 -13.45
N PRO A 115 -9.23 -10.91 -14.35
CA PRO A 115 -8.79 -12.30 -14.26
C PRO A 115 -7.27 -12.49 -14.24
N ASP A 116 -6.53 -11.69 -15.01
CA ASP A 116 -5.07 -11.72 -15.07
C ASP A 116 -4.44 -11.29 -13.74
N LEU A 117 -5.04 -10.34 -13.01
CA LEU A 117 -4.59 -10.01 -11.66
C LEU A 117 -4.86 -11.16 -10.68
N LEU A 118 -5.99 -11.87 -10.81
CA LEU A 118 -6.28 -13.05 -9.98
C LEU A 118 -5.37 -14.25 -10.27
N GLU A 119 -4.73 -14.30 -11.43
CA GLU A 119 -3.71 -15.30 -11.77
C GLU A 119 -2.34 -14.97 -11.15
N ASN A 120 -2.03 -13.69 -10.96
CA ASN A 120 -0.74 -13.22 -10.46
C ASN A 120 -0.72 -12.90 -8.97
N PHE A 121 -1.87 -12.59 -8.37
CA PHE A 121 -2.01 -12.28 -6.96
C PHE A 121 -2.91 -13.30 -6.24
N GLN A 122 -2.60 -13.56 -4.98
CA GLN A 122 -3.42 -14.40 -4.11
C GLN A 122 -4.44 -13.53 -3.36
N PRO A 123 -5.74 -13.60 -3.69
CA PRO A 123 -6.76 -12.81 -2.99
C PRO A 123 -6.96 -13.33 -1.56
N ILE A 124 -6.85 -12.44 -0.59
CA ILE A 124 -7.03 -12.68 0.84
C ILE A 124 -8.07 -11.68 1.35
N LEU A 125 -9.18 -12.18 1.87
CA LEU A 125 -10.16 -11.31 2.52
C LEU A 125 -9.62 -10.90 3.89
N VAL A 126 -9.56 -9.58 4.14
CA VAL A 126 -9.14 -9.02 5.43
C VAL A 126 -10.26 -8.18 6.04
N ARG A 127 -10.35 -8.18 7.37
CA ARG A 127 -11.39 -7.50 8.15
C ARG A 127 -10.81 -6.45 9.11
N SER A 128 -9.50 -6.41 9.27
CA SER A 128 -8.79 -5.45 10.12
C SER A 128 -7.41 -5.11 9.55
N PRO A 129 -6.81 -3.99 10.02
CA PRO A 129 -5.40 -3.69 9.77
C PRO A 129 -4.46 -4.80 10.22
N ASP A 130 -4.73 -5.42 11.38
CA ASP A 130 -3.88 -6.47 11.96
C ASP A 130 -3.74 -7.68 11.03
N GLU A 131 -4.81 -8.05 10.33
CA GLU A 131 -4.77 -9.17 9.37
C GLU A 131 -3.88 -8.85 8.14
N ILE A 132 -3.80 -7.57 7.75
CA ILE A 132 -2.82 -7.13 6.75
C ILE A 132 -1.42 -7.24 7.36
N ALA A 133 -1.19 -6.63 8.53
CA ALA A 133 0.11 -6.62 9.20
C ALA A 133 0.70 -8.03 9.33
N ASP A 134 -0.08 -8.99 9.83
CA ASP A 134 0.32 -10.39 9.99
C ASP A 134 0.74 -11.03 8.64
N ALA A 135 0.05 -10.71 7.55
CA ALA A 135 0.31 -11.28 6.24
C ALA A 135 1.58 -10.71 5.57
N ILE A 136 1.86 -9.41 5.74
CA ILE A 136 3.06 -8.76 5.19
C ILE A 136 4.29 -8.87 6.09
N GLN A 137 4.13 -9.08 7.41
CA GLN A 137 5.23 -9.15 8.37
C GLN A 137 6.27 -10.21 7.99
N LEU A 138 5.83 -11.41 7.57
CA LEU A 138 6.74 -12.49 7.19
C LEU A 138 7.63 -12.11 5.99
N GLY A 139 7.08 -11.39 5.01
CA GLY A 139 7.85 -10.88 3.87
C GLY A 139 8.87 -9.82 4.30
N PHE A 140 8.46 -8.95 5.20
CA PHE A 140 9.31 -7.90 5.75
C PHE A 140 10.50 -8.48 6.54
N GLU A 141 10.26 -9.46 7.42
CA GLU A 141 11.30 -10.10 8.24
C GLU A 141 12.33 -10.84 7.40
N GLN A 142 11.89 -11.63 6.42
CA GLN A 142 12.79 -12.38 5.52
C GLN A 142 13.72 -11.43 4.76
N TRP A 143 13.20 -10.29 4.32
CA TRP A 143 13.99 -9.29 3.64
C TRP A 143 14.95 -8.56 4.59
N ALA A 144 14.48 -8.16 5.78
CA ALA A 144 15.33 -7.51 6.77
C ALA A 144 16.57 -8.37 7.09
N ALA A 145 16.36 -9.67 7.28
CA ALA A 145 17.43 -10.64 7.47
C ALA A 145 18.37 -10.77 6.24
N TYR A 146 17.84 -10.70 5.00
CA TYR A 146 18.69 -10.69 3.80
C TYR A 146 19.57 -9.44 3.72
N ARG A 147 19.00 -8.26 4.01
CA ARG A 147 19.74 -6.99 4.01
C ARG A 147 20.88 -7.01 5.02
N GLU A 148 20.63 -7.45 6.24
CA GLU A 148 21.67 -7.58 7.27
C GLU A 148 22.82 -8.44 6.76
N ARG A 149 22.53 -9.60 6.14
CA ARG A 149 23.57 -10.44 5.52
C ARG A 149 24.36 -9.72 4.42
N CYS A 150 23.71 -8.94 3.55
CA CYS A 150 24.39 -8.19 2.49
C CYS A 150 25.28 -7.06 3.04
N LEU A 151 24.83 -6.38 4.10
CA LEU A 151 25.60 -5.33 4.75
C LEU A 151 26.85 -5.92 5.42
N HIS A 152 26.72 -7.02 6.16
CA HIS A 152 27.86 -7.69 6.79
C HIS A 152 28.84 -8.30 5.77
N ARG A 153 28.35 -8.79 4.62
CA ARG A 153 29.23 -9.30 3.55
C ARG A 153 30.09 -8.20 2.90
N SER A 154 29.57 -6.97 2.84
CA SER A 154 30.28 -5.84 2.25
C SER A 154 31.38 -5.28 3.16
N GLU A 155 31.32 -5.58 4.46
CA GLU A 155 32.36 -5.24 5.44
C GLU A 155 33.52 -6.25 5.43
N GLU A 156 33.24 -7.53 5.16
CA GLU A 156 34.26 -8.59 5.08
C GLU A 156 35.07 -8.56 3.77
N ASP A 157 34.49 -8.10 2.66
CA ASP A 157 35.17 -7.97 1.36
C ASP A 157 35.94 -6.62 1.20
N GLY A 158 35.92 -5.75 2.21
CA GLY A 158 36.57 -4.43 2.23
C GLY A 158 37.96 -4.38 2.87
N GLU A 159 38.44 -5.49 3.46
CA GLU A 159 39.81 -5.65 3.94
C GLU A 159 40.57 -6.66 3.06
N GLY A 160 41.09 -6.18 1.93
CA GLY A 160 41.95 -6.96 1.02
C GLY A 160 42.92 -6.08 0.23
#